data_AF-A0A4Y2NBN7-F1
#
_entry.id   AF-A0A4Y2NBN7-F1
#
_cell.length_a   1.000
_cell.length_b   1.000
_cell.length_c   1.000
_cell.angle_alpha   90.00
_cell.angle_beta   90.00
_cell.angle_gamma   90.00
#
_symmetry.space_group_name_H-M   'P 1'
#
loop_
_entity.id
_entity.type
_entity.pdbx_description
1 polymer ?
#
loop_
_entity_poly.entity_id
_entity_poly.type
_entity_poly.pdbx_seq_one_letter_code
_entity_poly.pdbx_strand_id
1 'polypeptide(L)'
;MEKRHRNNKVGFSEKNTSSESEEADSIKQSIGEGEINPEQWASIQRDCIINISFEDFLDVDNELQMCGTMTDKEIVADIHAEICDEEKEELDQQENGKVTLKEAEKEVELYRSFLESIENIVTKSFGAIATSEKTVQLQKDSVRWRTSIKGFYFRNY
;
A
#
# COMPACT_ATOMS: atom_id res chain seq x y z
N MET A 1 -36.56 -48.71 25.53
CA MET A 1 -35.56 -48.70 26.61
C MET A 1 -34.60 -47.54 26.40
N GLU A 2 -34.47 -46.76 27.45
CA GLU A 2 -33.58 -45.62 27.72
C GLU A 2 -32.09 -45.98 27.45
N LYS A 3 -31.21 -45.08 27.00
CA LYS A 3 -30.52 -44.12 27.88
C LYS A 3 -29.84 -42.98 27.10
N ARG A 4 -30.07 -41.76 27.61
CA ARG A 4 -29.26 -40.56 27.41
C ARG A 4 -27.86 -40.78 28.00
N HIS A 5 -26.83 -40.17 27.42
CA HIS A 5 -25.58 -39.86 28.11
C HIS A 5 -25.32 -38.35 28.01
N ARG A 6 -25.55 -37.65 29.13
CA ARG A 6 -24.76 -36.48 29.51
C ARG A 6 -23.47 -36.98 30.15
N ASN A 7 -22.40 -36.18 30.12
CA ASN A 7 -21.54 -35.81 31.27
C ASN A 7 -20.44 -34.85 30.75
N ASN A 8 -20.45 -33.58 31.21
CA ASN A 8 -19.55 -32.95 32.21
C ASN A 8 -18.22 -32.46 31.60
N LYS A 9 -18.03 -31.15 31.36
CA LYS A 9 -17.57 -30.09 32.27
C LYS A 9 -16.21 -30.35 32.92
N VAL A 10 -15.17 -29.81 32.29
CA VAL A 10 -13.86 -29.39 32.84
C VAL A 10 -13.54 -28.10 32.05
N GLY A 11 -13.45 -26.88 32.60
CA GLY A 11 -12.82 -26.48 33.85
C GLY A 11 -11.35 -26.14 33.57
N PHE A 12 -11.07 -25.16 32.70
CA PHE A 12 -9.69 -24.68 32.50
C PHE A 12 -9.54 -23.27 33.06
N SER A 13 -8.83 -23.22 34.18
CA SER A 13 -8.48 -22.04 34.97
C SER A 13 -7.64 -21.06 34.16
N GLU A 14 -8.01 -19.79 34.23
CA GLU A 14 -7.08 -18.68 33.98
C GLU A 14 -5.87 -18.85 34.90
N LYS A 15 -4.67 -18.80 34.32
CA LYS A 15 -3.43 -18.55 35.06
C LYS A 15 -2.65 -17.48 34.32
N ASN A 16 -2.73 -16.27 34.84
CA ASN A 16 -1.77 -15.22 34.57
C ASN A 16 -0.53 -15.53 35.41
N THR A 17 0.61 -15.79 34.76
CA THR A 17 1.93 -15.68 35.41
C THR A 17 2.84 -14.94 34.45
N SER A 18 2.97 -13.67 34.77
CA SER A 18 4.02 -12.74 34.37
C SER A 18 5.40 -13.28 34.73
N SER A 19 6.33 -13.27 33.77
CA SER A 19 7.76 -13.06 34.00
C SER A 19 8.43 -12.76 32.64
N GLU A 20 8.61 -11.47 32.39
CA GLU A 20 9.87 -10.85 32.01
C GLU A 20 10.78 -11.60 31.02
N SER A 21 10.89 -11.04 29.82
CA SER A 21 12.06 -11.18 28.93
C SER A 21 12.31 -9.80 28.33
N GLU A 22 13.06 -8.98 29.07
CA GLU A 22 13.51 -7.60 28.81
C GLU A 22 14.32 -7.39 27.51
N GLU A 23 14.43 -8.38 26.61
CA GLU A 23 15.28 -8.27 25.42
C GLU A 23 14.52 -8.00 24.11
N ALA A 24 13.18 -8.17 24.08
CA ALA A 24 12.37 -7.87 22.88
C ALA A 24 12.00 -6.38 22.73
N ASP A 25 12.11 -5.58 23.80
CA ASP A 25 11.78 -4.16 23.79
C ASP A 25 12.92 -3.27 23.27
N SER A 26 14.14 -3.79 23.18
CA SER A 26 15.30 -3.01 22.69
C SER A 26 15.32 -2.87 21.17
N ILE A 27 14.72 -3.81 20.42
CA ILE A 27 14.73 -3.78 18.94
C ILE A 27 13.59 -2.92 18.37
N LYS A 28 12.51 -2.71 19.14
CA LYS A 28 11.40 -1.83 18.72
C LYS A 28 11.75 -0.34 18.75
N GLN A 29 12.79 0.07 19.48
CA GLN A 29 13.12 1.48 19.64
C GLN A 29 14.00 2.07 18.52
N SER A 30 14.51 1.25 17.58
CA SER A 30 15.42 1.74 16.53
C SER A 30 14.75 2.03 15.18
N ILE A 31 13.51 1.60 14.95
CA ILE A 31 12.70 2.04 13.81
C ILE A 31 11.63 2.93 14.42
N GLY A 32 11.84 4.24 14.35
CA GLY A 32 11.01 5.22 15.02
C GLY A 32 9.53 4.96 14.80
N GLU A 33 8.82 4.66 15.88
CA GLU A 33 7.36 4.79 16.02
C GLU A 33 7.01 6.28 15.84
N GLY A 34 7.08 6.75 14.61
CA GLY A 34 6.62 8.05 14.21
C GLY A 34 5.70 7.85 13.02
N GLU A 35 4.44 7.51 13.28
CA GLU A 35 3.40 7.72 12.28
C GLU A 35 3.41 9.23 11.97
N ILE A 36 4.07 9.60 10.87
CA ILE A 36 4.23 11.00 10.49
C ILE A 36 2.83 11.55 10.26
N ASN A 37 2.40 12.45 11.13
CA ASN A 37 1.06 12.97 11.06
C ASN A 37 0.90 13.85 9.80
N PRO A 38 -0.33 14.12 9.34
CA PRO A 38 -0.57 14.91 8.12
C PRO A 38 0.06 16.32 8.14
N GLU A 39 0.23 16.92 9.33
CA GLU A 39 0.83 18.25 9.50
C GLU A 39 2.36 18.22 9.41
N GLN A 40 2.97 17.10 9.79
CA GLN A 40 4.39 16.82 9.58
C GLN A 40 4.68 16.58 8.10
N TRP A 41 3.82 15.85 7.38
CA TRP A 41 3.90 15.76 5.92
C TRP A 41 3.80 17.12 5.24
N ALA A 42 2.88 17.98 5.69
CA ALA A 42 2.74 19.33 5.15
C ALA A 42 3.94 20.24 5.46
N SER A 43 4.68 19.96 6.54
CA SER A 43 5.91 20.69 6.90
C SER A 43 7.10 20.19 6.07
N ILE A 44 7.26 18.87 5.91
CA ILE A 44 8.25 18.28 5.00
C ILE A 44 7.99 18.78 3.57
N GLN A 45 6.74 18.79 3.12
CA GLN A 45 6.38 19.31 1.81
C GLN A 45 6.75 20.79 1.66
N ARG A 46 6.57 21.63 2.69
CA ARG A 46 6.95 23.05 2.67
C ARG A 46 8.46 23.25 2.61
N ASP A 47 9.22 22.41 3.29
CA ASP A 47 10.69 22.50 3.35
C ASP A 47 11.36 21.80 2.14
N CYS A 48 10.66 20.87 1.49
CA CYS A 48 11.09 20.15 0.28
C CYS A 48 10.63 20.81 -1.03
N ILE A 49 9.99 21.99 -1.01
CA ILE A 49 9.81 22.80 -2.24
C ILE A 49 11.14 23.48 -2.59
N ILE A 50 12.18 22.67 -2.75
CA ILE A 50 13.32 23.06 -3.56
C ILE A 50 12.78 23.00 -4.99
N ASN A 51 12.89 24.09 -5.73
CA ASN A 51 12.58 24.12 -7.16
C ASN A 51 13.61 23.27 -7.90
N ILE A 52 13.58 21.96 -7.69
CA ILE A 52 14.33 21.00 -8.49
C ILE A 52 13.76 21.10 -9.90
N SER A 53 14.60 21.54 -10.83
CA SER A 53 14.26 21.48 -12.25
C SER A 53 14.28 20.02 -12.71
N PHE A 54 13.66 19.77 -13.85
CA PHE A 54 13.73 18.45 -14.47
C PHE A 54 15.18 18.08 -14.82
N GLU A 55 16.00 19.08 -15.15
CA GLU A 55 17.42 18.95 -15.40
C GLU A 55 18.20 18.53 -14.14
N ASP A 56 17.88 19.08 -12.97
CA ASP A 56 18.49 18.66 -11.70
C ASP A 56 18.18 17.20 -11.36
N PHE A 57 17.00 16.70 -11.76
CA PHE A 57 16.64 15.29 -11.61
C PHE A 57 17.44 14.38 -12.55
N LEU A 58 17.66 14.80 -13.80
CA LEU A 58 18.44 14.03 -14.77
C LEU A 58 19.93 13.96 -14.41
N ASP A 59 20.48 15.01 -13.79
CA ASP A 59 21.86 14.99 -13.29
C ASP A 59 22.02 14.01 -12.13
N VAL A 60 21.06 13.98 -11.20
CA VAL A 60 21.03 12.99 -10.11
C VAL A 60 20.86 11.57 -10.65
N ASP A 61 20.02 11.35 -11.66
CA ASP A 61 19.81 10.04 -12.31
C ASP A 61 21.07 9.56 -13.07
N ASN A 62 21.81 10.49 -13.69
CA ASN A 62 23.10 10.20 -14.31
C ASN A 62 24.21 9.91 -13.28
N GLU A 63 24.18 10.54 -12.10
CA GLU A 63 25.11 10.24 -11.01
C GLU A 63 24.75 8.92 -10.31
N LEU A 64 23.45 8.59 -10.23
CA LEU A 64 22.88 7.29 -9.81
C LEU A 64 22.90 6.24 -10.94
N GLN A 65 23.95 6.22 -11.74
CA GLN A 65 24.22 5.23 -12.80
C GLN A 65 24.41 3.78 -12.27
N MET A 66 23.94 3.48 -11.07
CA MET A 66 23.81 2.13 -10.53
C MET A 66 22.82 1.27 -11.32
N CYS A 67 21.75 1.87 -11.88
CA CYS A 67 20.74 1.11 -12.63
C CYS A 67 21.09 0.89 -14.12
N GLY A 68 22.17 1.50 -14.63
CA GLY A 68 22.46 1.54 -16.07
C GLY A 68 23.59 0.64 -16.56
N THR A 69 24.47 0.17 -15.67
CA THR A 69 25.69 -0.57 -16.07
C THR A 69 25.70 -2.03 -15.67
N MET A 70 24.90 -2.42 -14.68
CA MET A 70 24.85 -3.79 -14.20
C MET A 70 23.94 -4.62 -15.10
N THR A 71 24.53 -5.60 -15.78
CA THR A 71 23.78 -6.57 -16.58
C THR A 71 23.10 -7.59 -15.67
N ASP A 72 21.99 -8.20 -16.11
CA ASP A 72 21.28 -9.25 -15.35
C ASP A 72 22.22 -10.35 -14.83
N LYS A 73 23.29 -10.64 -15.56
CA LYS A 73 24.31 -11.64 -15.17
C LYS A 73 25.17 -11.18 -14.01
N GLU A 74 25.50 -9.91 -13.95
CA GLU A 74 26.26 -9.31 -12.85
C GLU A 74 25.38 -9.21 -11.62
N ILE A 75 24.09 -8.86 -11.77
CA ILE A 75 23.10 -8.90 -10.67
C ILE A 75 22.99 -10.31 -10.09
N VAL A 76 22.83 -11.32 -10.94
CA VAL A 76 22.73 -12.71 -10.48
C VAL A 76 24.03 -13.19 -9.82
N ALA A 77 25.19 -12.78 -10.34
CA ALA A 77 26.48 -13.15 -9.76
C ALA A 77 26.73 -12.49 -8.39
N ASP A 78 26.32 -11.23 -8.22
CA ASP A 78 26.48 -10.47 -6.97
C ASP A 78 25.58 -11.05 -5.87
N ILE A 79 24.30 -11.28 -6.18
CA ILE A 79 23.35 -11.95 -5.28
C ILE A 79 23.84 -13.36 -4.92
N HIS A 80 24.36 -14.11 -5.88
CA HIS A 80 24.88 -15.46 -5.62
C HIS A 80 26.14 -15.43 -4.75
N ALA A 81 27.01 -14.43 -4.89
CA ALA A 81 28.20 -14.27 -4.06
C ALA A 81 27.81 -13.91 -2.61
N GLU A 82 26.86 -12.98 -2.43
CA GLU A 82 26.35 -12.55 -1.13
C GLU A 82 25.69 -13.73 -0.37
N ILE A 83 24.84 -14.50 -1.04
CA ILE A 83 24.19 -15.68 -0.43
C ILE A 83 25.20 -16.79 -0.10
N CYS A 84 26.24 -16.98 -0.92
CA CYS A 84 27.23 -18.05 -0.70
C CYS A 84 28.20 -17.77 0.46
N ASP A 85 28.50 -16.51 0.76
CA ASP A 85 29.34 -16.15 1.90
C ASP A 85 28.55 -16.25 3.23
N GLU A 86 27.22 -16.04 3.19
CA GLU A 86 26.33 -16.13 4.36
C GLU A 86 25.92 -17.58 4.70
N GLU A 87 25.73 -18.46 3.71
CA GLU A 87 25.40 -19.89 3.93
C GLU A 87 26.51 -20.68 4.64
N LYS A 88 27.72 -20.13 4.79
CA LYS A 88 28.82 -20.81 5.50
C LYS A 88 28.80 -20.57 7.02
N GLU A 89 28.09 -19.55 7.50
CA GLU A 89 27.89 -19.28 8.94
C GLU A 89 26.45 -19.53 9.42
N GLU A 90 25.44 -19.55 8.53
CA GLU A 90 24.01 -19.62 8.92
C GLU A 90 23.29 -20.97 8.74
N LEU A 91 24.00 -22.10 8.72
CA LEU A 91 23.36 -23.44 8.74
C LEU A 91 22.75 -23.83 10.11
N ASP A 92 22.36 -22.88 10.96
CA ASP A 92 21.62 -23.14 12.21
C ASP A 92 20.28 -22.39 12.34
N GLN A 93 19.81 -21.68 11.31
CA GLN A 93 18.50 -21.04 11.32
C GLN A 93 17.45 -21.82 10.51
N GLN A 94 17.28 -23.10 10.83
CA GLN A 94 16.10 -23.86 10.41
C GLN A 94 14.96 -23.69 11.44
N GLU A 95 14.63 -22.44 11.80
CA GLU A 95 13.40 -22.12 12.53
C GLU A 95 12.55 -21.16 11.69
N ASN A 96 12.17 -21.61 10.49
CA ASN A 96 11.13 -20.96 9.71
C ASN A 96 9.86 -20.94 10.58
N GLY A 97 9.55 -19.76 11.12
CA GLY A 97 8.41 -19.52 11.99
C GLY A 97 7.16 -20.18 11.41
N LYS A 98 6.67 -21.19 12.11
CA LYS A 98 5.52 -21.98 11.68
C LYS A 98 4.29 -21.07 11.68
N VAL A 99 3.98 -20.46 10.53
CA VAL A 99 2.78 -19.66 10.32
C VAL A 99 1.58 -20.49 10.76
N THR A 100 0.90 -20.00 11.80
CA THR A 100 -0.25 -20.71 12.32
C THR A 100 -1.43 -20.50 11.38
N LEU A 101 -2.32 -21.49 11.25
CA LEU A 101 -3.52 -21.35 10.41
C LEU A 101 -4.33 -20.07 10.72
N LYS A 102 -4.31 -19.63 11.99
CA LYS A 102 -4.99 -18.41 12.43
C LYS A 102 -4.36 -17.13 11.87
N GLU A 103 -3.07 -17.14 11.62
CA GLU A 103 -2.34 -15.99 11.07
C GLU A 103 -2.59 -15.88 9.57
N ALA A 104 -2.52 -17.01 8.85
CA ALA A 104 -2.91 -17.09 7.45
C ALA A 104 -4.37 -16.68 7.24
N GLU A 105 -5.28 -17.07 8.13
CA GLU A 105 -6.70 -16.68 8.05
C GLU A 105 -6.88 -15.16 8.20
N LYS A 106 -6.17 -14.52 9.14
CA LYS A 106 -6.19 -13.05 9.30
C LYS A 106 -5.64 -12.33 8.08
N GLU A 107 -4.56 -12.84 7.50
CA GLU A 107 -3.93 -12.25 6.32
C GLU A 107 -4.88 -12.32 5.12
N VAL A 108 -5.55 -13.47 4.91
CA VAL A 108 -6.56 -13.64 3.86
C VAL A 108 -7.74 -12.69 4.05
N GLU A 109 -8.23 -12.51 5.28
CA GLU A 109 -9.32 -11.57 5.55
C GLU A 109 -8.90 -10.11 5.30
N LEU A 110 -7.67 -9.75 5.65
CA LEU A 110 -7.09 -8.44 5.34
C LEU A 110 -7.04 -8.19 3.83
N TYR A 111 -6.47 -9.13 3.06
CA TYR A 111 -6.42 -9.02 1.59
C TYR A 111 -7.82 -8.91 0.98
N ARG A 112 -8.78 -9.68 1.48
CA ARG A 112 -10.17 -9.60 1.01
C ARG A 112 -10.76 -8.22 1.25
N SER A 113 -10.60 -7.67 2.46
CA SER A 113 -11.12 -6.33 2.80
C SER A 113 -10.49 -5.23 1.93
N PHE A 114 -9.21 -5.36 1.61
CA PHE A 114 -8.49 -4.44 0.73
C PHE A 114 -9.04 -4.47 -0.71
N LEU A 115 -9.26 -5.68 -1.26
CA LEU A 115 -9.81 -5.83 -2.62
C LEU A 115 -11.24 -5.29 -2.72
N GLU A 116 -12.10 -5.57 -1.74
CA GLU A 116 -13.46 -5.02 -1.67
C GLU A 116 -13.44 -3.48 -1.58
N SER A 117 -12.46 -2.90 -0.87
CA SER A 117 -12.27 -1.45 -0.81
C SER A 117 -11.89 -0.85 -2.18
N ILE A 118 -10.97 -1.48 -2.91
CA ILE A 118 -10.59 -1.05 -4.26
C ILE A 118 -11.80 -1.10 -5.19
N GLU A 119 -12.56 -2.19 -5.20
CA GLU A 119 -13.74 -2.35 -6.05
C GLU A 119 -14.78 -1.24 -5.78
N ASN A 120 -15.00 -0.91 -4.51
CA ASN A 120 -15.88 0.18 -4.10
C ASN A 120 -15.39 1.56 -4.57
N ILE A 121 -14.08 1.82 -4.52
CA ILE A 121 -13.49 3.07 -5.04
C ILE A 121 -13.64 3.14 -6.56
N VAL A 122 -13.35 2.06 -7.26
CA VAL A 122 -13.46 1.96 -8.73
C VAL A 122 -14.90 2.21 -9.17
N THR A 123 -15.88 1.54 -8.57
CA THR A 123 -17.29 1.72 -8.91
C THR A 123 -17.80 3.14 -8.65
N LYS A 124 -17.43 3.73 -7.51
CA LYS A 124 -17.80 5.12 -7.17
C LYS A 124 -17.18 6.14 -8.12
N SER A 125 -15.89 5.99 -8.43
CA SER A 125 -15.17 6.91 -9.31
C SER A 125 -15.73 6.87 -10.74
N PHE A 126 -15.99 5.68 -11.29
CA PHE A 126 -16.64 5.57 -12.61
C PHE A 126 -18.05 6.20 -12.63
N GLY A 127 -18.84 6.03 -11.57
CA GLY A 127 -20.14 6.70 -11.45
C GLY A 127 -20.03 8.23 -11.45
N ALA A 128 -19.04 8.78 -10.75
CA ALA A 128 -18.76 10.21 -10.72
C ALA A 128 -18.27 10.75 -12.08
N ILE A 129 -17.43 9.98 -12.79
CA ILE A 129 -16.97 10.32 -14.14
C ILE A 129 -18.15 10.35 -15.11
N ALA A 130 -18.98 9.32 -15.15
CA ALA A 130 -20.15 9.27 -16.03
C ALA A 130 -21.10 10.47 -15.80
N THR A 131 -21.28 10.87 -14.54
CA THR A 131 -22.08 12.04 -14.17
C THR A 131 -21.43 13.34 -14.67
N SER A 132 -20.11 13.46 -14.49
CA SER A 132 -19.32 14.60 -14.98
C SER A 132 -19.38 14.71 -16.51
N GLU A 133 -19.18 13.62 -17.24
CA GLU A 133 -19.26 13.56 -18.70
C GLU A 133 -20.63 14.02 -19.21
N LYS A 134 -21.72 13.52 -18.61
CA LYS A 134 -23.07 13.93 -18.96
C LYS A 134 -23.27 15.44 -18.76
N THR A 135 -22.72 15.99 -17.69
CA THR A 135 -22.82 17.43 -17.39
C THR A 135 -22.05 18.27 -18.40
N VAL A 136 -20.83 17.86 -18.74
CA VAL A 136 -20.01 18.52 -19.77
C VAL A 136 -20.71 18.49 -21.12
N GLN A 137 -21.32 17.36 -21.49
CA GLN A 137 -22.05 17.24 -22.75
C GLN A 137 -23.27 18.18 -22.78
N LEU A 138 -24.05 18.25 -21.70
CA LEU A 138 -25.17 19.19 -21.59
C LEU A 138 -24.72 20.65 -21.71
N GLN A 139 -23.58 21.02 -21.10
CA GLN A 139 -23.03 22.37 -21.24
C GLN A 139 -22.63 22.66 -22.68
N LYS A 140 -21.95 21.73 -23.34
CA LYS A 140 -21.55 21.86 -24.75
C LYS A 140 -22.77 22.03 -25.66
N ASP A 141 -23.83 21.27 -25.44
CA ASP A 141 -25.07 21.38 -26.20
C ASP A 141 -25.79 22.71 -25.92
N SER A 142 -25.79 23.19 -24.67
CA SER A 142 -26.32 24.51 -24.32
C SER A 142 -25.58 25.64 -25.04
N VAL A 143 -24.25 25.60 -25.05
CA VAL A 143 -23.40 26.58 -25.75
C VAL A 143 -23.68 26.54 -27.26
N ARG A 144 -23.72 25.35 -27.85
CA ARG A 144 -24.04 25.17 -29.28
C ARG A 144 -25.41 25.77 -29.62
N TRP A 145 -26.43 25.50 -28.81
CA TRP A 145 -27.78 26.02 -29.01
C TRP A 145 -27.81 27.56 -28.95
N ARG A 146 -27.14 28.17 -27.97
CA ARG A 146 -27.02 29.64 -27.85
C ARG A 146 -26.39 30.26 -29.09
N THR A 147 -25.32 29.65 -29.61
CA THR A 147 -24.63 30.13 -30.82
C THR A 147 -25.53 30.06 -32.05
N SER A 148 -26.27 28.95 -32.23
CA SER A 148 -27.22 28.81 -33.34
C SER A 148 -28.34 29.85 -33.30
N ILE A 149 -28.90 30.12 -32.12
CA ILE A 149 -29.94 31.15 -31.96
C ILE A 149 -29.40 32.53 -32.30
N LYS A 150 -28.22 32.87 -31.80
CA LYS A 150 -27.57 34.15 -32.10
C LYS A 150 -27.36 34.31 -33.60
N GLY A 151 -26.86 33.28 -34.29
CA GLY A 151 -26.69 33.27 -35.74
C GLY A 151 -27.98 33.45 -36.54
N PHE A 152 -29.12 32.95 -36.04
CA PHE A 152 -30.42 33.14 -36.68
C PHE A 152 -30.88 34.61 -36.64
N TYR A 153 -30.68 35.30 -35.51
CA TYR A 153 -31.06 36.72 -35.40
C TYR A 153 -30.17 37.64 -36.24
N PHE A 154 -28.88 37.36 -36.37
CA PHE A 154 -27.96 38.18 -37.19
C PHE A 154 -28.14 38.00 -38.71
N ARG A 155 -28.87 36.97 -39.17
CA ARG A 155 -29.07 36.71 -40.60
C ARG A 155 -30.37 37.32 -41.15
N ASN A 156 -31.25 37.83 -40.29
CA ASN A 156 -32.57 38.36 -40.65
C ASN A 156 -32.71 39.89 -40.43
N TYR A 157 -31.60 40.58 -40.18
CA TYR A 157 -31.47 42.04 -40.19
C TYR A 157 -30.37 42.42 -41.17
#